data_AF-A0A645DAB9-F1
#
_entry.id   AF-A0A645DAB9-F1
#
_cell.length_a   1.000
_cell.length_b   1.000
_cell.length_c   1.000
_cell.angle_alpha   90.00
_cell.angle_beta   90.00
_cell.angle_gamma   90.00
#
_symmetry.space_group_name_H-M   'P 1'
#
loop_
_entity.id
_entity.type
_entity.pdbx_description
1 polymer ?
#
loop_
_entity_poly.entity_id
_entity_poly.type
_entity_poly.pdbx_seq_one_letter_code
_entity_poly.pdbx_strand_id
1 'polypeptide(L)'
;MTSAGQFEHPLVVRAKLEISSACHAHGKVPSHCVVTEFSNTDAMQAAARKASREFGYTRMWSIHPAQIRPILAALAPDDAEIERAGRIISAAVTAEWAPISEDGVLHDRASYRYFWQVLERAHQTGRAIPLDVRQWFVTGGGAAEA
;
A
#
# COMPACT_ATOMS: atom_id res chain seq x y z
N MET A 1 9.21 12.91 22.54
CA MET A 1 8.02 12.14 22.08
C MET A 1 8.51 10.77 21.63
N THR A 2 8.02 9.69 22.24
CA THR A 2 8.43 8.31 21.89
C THR A 2 7.78 7.88 20.57
N SER A 3 8.29 6.80 19.96
CA SER A 3 7.70 6.20 18.76
C SER A 3 6.26 5.73 18.96
N ALA A 4 5.89 5.29 20.17
CA ALA A 4 4.50 4.93 20.52
C ALA A 4 3.61 6.19 20.66
N GLY A 5 4.08 7.20 21.39
CA GLY A 5 3.30 8.41 21.69
C GLY A 5 2.85 9.18 20.46
N GLN A 6 3.61 9.14 19.36
CA GLN A 6 3.24 9.78 18.09
C GLN A 6 2.06 9.11 17.35
N PHE A 7 1.58 7.95 17.82
CA PHE A 7 0.42 7.26 17.25
C PHE A 7 -0.72 7.05 18.25
N GLU A 8 -0.56 7.51 19.49
CA GLU A 8 -1.52 7.29 20.58
C GLU A 8 -1.99 8.60 21.22
N HIS A 9 -1.13 9.63 21.27
CA HIS A 9 -1.52 10.90 21.84
C HIS A 9 -2.65 11.53 21.01
N PRO A 10 -3.85 11.79 21.59
CA PRO A 10 -5.06 12.12 20.82
C PRO A 10 -4.90 13.31 19.86
N LEU A 11 -4.21 14.37 20.28
CA LEU A 11 -3.98 15.54 19.42
C LEU A 11 -2.98 15.27 18.28
N VAL A 12 -2.01 14.38 18.49
CA VAL A 12 -1.06 13.99 17.44
C VAL A 12 -1.76 13.08 16.44
N VAL A 13 -2.59 12.14 16.92
CA VAL A 13 -3.43 11.29 16.08
C VAL A 13 -4.35 12.12 15.21
N ARG A 14 -5.10 13.04 15.82
CA ARG A 14 -5.96 13.99 15.08
C ARG A 14 -5.17 14.72 14.00
N ALA A 15 -4.05 15.34 14.35
CA ALA A 15 -3.25 16.10 13.40
C ALA A 15 -2.78 15.24 12.20
N LYS A 16 -2.31 14.02 12.46
CA LYS A 16 -1.87 13.09 11.41
C LYS A 16 -3.00 12.66 10.49
N LEU A 17 -4.18 12.35 11.05
CA LEU A 17 -5.35 11.95 10.27
C LEU A 17 -5.90 13.10 9.42
N GLU A 18 -5.94 14.32 9.95
CA GLU A 18 -6.37 15.51 9.19
C GLU A 18 -5.45 15.76 7.98
N ILE A 19 -4.13 15.67 8.17
CA ILE A 19 -3.15 15.81 7.08
C ILE A 19 -3.39 14.73 6.02
N SER A 20 -3.52 13.47 6.44
CA SER A 20 -3.73 12.34 5.52
C SER A 20 -5.02 12.50 4.72
N SER A 21 -6.12 12.80 5.40
CA SER A 21 -7.44 13.03 4.80
C SER A 21 -7.40 14.15 3.76
N ALA A 22 -6.80 15.30 4.10
CA ALA A 22 -6.65 16.41 3.16
C ALA A 22 -5.78 16.04 1.95
N CYS A 23 -4.71 15.29 2.15
CA CYS A 23 -3.88 14.82 1.04
C CYS A 23 -4.67 13.92 0.09
N HIS A 24 -5.39 12.92 0.61
CA HIS A 24 -6.22 12.02 -0.20
C HIS A 24 -7.33 12.76 -0.94
N ALA A 25 -8.01 13.71 -0.28
CA ALA A 25 -9.07 14.52 -0.89
C ALA A 25 -8.58 15.37 -2.09
N HIS A 26 -7.29 15.72 -2.12
CA HIS A 26 -6.69 16.59 -3.13
C HIS A 26 -5.64 15.89 -4.01
N GLY A 27 -5.58 14.56 -4.00
CA GLY A 27 -4.62 13.79 -4.80
C GLY A 27 -3.15 14.13 -4.49
N LYS A 28 -2.85 14.51 -3.24
CA LYS A 28 -1.50 14.79 -2.75
C LYS A 28 -0.97 13.59 -1.99
N VAL A 29 0.35 13.46 -1.93
CA VAL A 29 1.00 12.37 -1.20
C VAL A 29 1.13 12.74 0.29
N PRO A 30 0.43 12.06 1.22
CA PRO A 30 0.68 12.23 2.64
C PRO A 30 2.04 11.64 3.01
N SER A 31 2.91 12.49 3.57
CA SER A 31 4.30 12.13 3.93
C SER A 31 4.48 12.15 5.45
N HIS A 32 4.76 10.99 6.04
CA HIS A 32 4.89 10.82 7.47
C HIS A 32 6.25 11.35 7.94
N CYS A 33 6.28 11.94 9.14
CA CYS A 33 7.50 12.41 9.76
C CYS A 33 8.48 11.27 10.10
N VAL A 34 9.68 11.66 10.53
CA VAL A 34 10.75 10.73 10.93
C VAL A 34 10.37 10.01 12.23
N VAL A 35 10.86 8.79 12.38
CA VAL A 35 10.88 8.11 13.68
C VAL A 35 12.31 8.11 14.17
N THR A 36 12.50 8.53 15.41
CA THR A 36 13.83 8.76 15.99
C THR A 36 14.55 7.47 16.38
N GLU A 37 13.82 6.35 16.43
CA GLU A 37 14.38 5.02 16.63
C GLU A 37 15.12 4.56 15.37
N PHE A 38 16.43 4.34 15.45
CA PHE A 38 17.24 3.81 14.35
C PHE A 38 18.03 2.56 14.73
N SER A 39 18.11 2.24 16.03
CA SER A 39 18.82 1.07 16.53
C SER A 39 17.94 -0.18 16.54
N ASN A 40 16.63 0.00 16.71
CA ASN A 40 15.63 -1.05 16.65
C ASN A 40 14.87 -1.03 15.32
N THR A 41 15.34 -1.86 14.38
CA THR A 41 14.74 -2.01 13.04
C THR A 41 13.30 -2.47 13.08
N ASP A 42 12.94 -3.37 13.99
CA ASP A 42 11.57 -3.92 14.09
C ASP A 42 10.58 -2.85 14.56
N ALA A 43 10.97 -2.05 15.56
CA ALA A 43 10.17 -0.93 16.04
C ALA A 43 10.00 0.15 14.95
N MET A 44 11.04 0.40 14.15
CA MET A 44 10.96 1.29 12.98
C MET A 44 9.98 0.75 11.93
N GLN A 45 10.11 -0.53 11.56
CA GLN A 45 9.25 -1.14 10.55
C GLN A 45 7.79 -1.18 11.01
N ALA A 46 7.54 -1.47 12.29
CA ALA A 46 6.20 -1.41 12.88
C ALA A 46 5.60 0.00 12.83
N ALA A 47 6.39 1.03 13.13
CA ALA A 47 5.96 2.42 13.03
C ALA A 47 5.61 2.82 11.58
N ALA A 48 6.43 2.41 10.61
CA ALA A 48 6.16 2.64 9.19
C ALA A 48 4.89 1.91 8.72
N ARG A 49 4.69 0.65 9.16
CA ARG A 49 3.46 -0.11 8.89
C ARG A 49 2.24 0.58 9.48
N LYS A 50 2.32 1.07 10.71
CA LYS A 50 1.24 1.81 11.39
C LYS A 50 0.90 3.09 10.63
N ALA A 51 1.91 3.88 10.25
CA ALA A 51 1.72 5.09 9.45
C ALA A 51 0.98 4.79 8.13
N SER A 52 1.30 3.67 7.47
CA SER A 52 0.66 3.30 6.21
C SER A 52 -0.74 2.73 6.37
N ARG A 53 -0.90 1.71 7.22
CA ARG A 53 -2.13 0.92 7.33
C ARG A 53 -3.21 1.60 8.16
N GLU A 54 -2.84 2.32 9.22
CA GLU A 54 -3.81 2.95 10.12
C GLU A 54 -4.02 4.44 9.83
N PHE A 55 -2.99 5.13 9.35
CA PHE A 55 -3.04 6.59 9.13
C PHE A 55 -3.07 6.99 7.65
N GLY A 56 -2.99 6.04 6.71
CA GLY A 56 -3.10 6.30 5.28
C GLY A 56 -1.91 7.04 4.66
N TYR A 57 -0.74 7.04 5.31
CA TYR A 57 0.47 7.63 4.74
C TYR A 57 1.07 6.73 3.65
N THR A 58 1.46 7.32 2.53
CA THR A 58 2.06 6.60 1.39
C THR A 58 3.51 6.97 1.15
N ARG A 59 4.08 7.83 2.01
CA ARG A 59 5.49 8.19 2.07
C ARG A 59 5.93 8.38 3.52
N MET A 60 7.21 8.17 3.80
CA MET A 60 7.80 8.41 5.13
C MET A 60 9.24 8.93 5.00
N TRP A 61 9.64 9.82 5.90
CA TRP A 61 10.99 10.38 5.92
C TRP A 61 11.98 9.41 6.57
N SER A 62 13.22 9.41 6.09
CA SER A 62 14.34 8.66 6.66
C SER A 62 15.40 9.64 7.15
N ILE A 63 16.00 9.34 8.30
CA ILE A 63 17.15 10.08 8.88
C ILE A 63 18.42 9.25 8.91
N HIS A 64 18.35 7.97 8.52
CA HIS A 64 19.49 7.06 8.55
C HIS A 64 19.38 6.02 7.42
N PRO A 65 20.48 5.66 6.72
CA PRO A 65 20.42 4.68 5.63
C PRO A 65 19.79 3.33 6.00
N ALA A 66 19.99 2.87 7.25
CA ALA A 66 19.38 1.63 7.74
C ALA A 66 17.83 1.68 7.80
N GLN A 67 17.21 2.86 7.78
CA GLN A 67 15.75 3.00 7.76
C GLN A 67 15.15 2.86 6.36
N ILE A 68 15.94 3.01 5.28
CA ILE A 68 15.43 3.07 3.90
C ILE A 68 14.72 1.76 3.52
N ARG A 69 15.41 0.61 3.66
CA ARG A 69 14.83 -0.69 3.28
C ARG A 69 13.62 -1.08 4.15
N PRO A 70 13.65 -0.92 5.49
CA PRO A 70 12.48 -1.16 6.33
C PRO A 70 11.28 -0.29 5.98
N ILE A 71 11.47 1.01 5.71
CA ILE A 71 10.39 1.91 5.29
C ILE A 71 9.77 1.43 3.97
N LEU A 72 10.60 1.12 2.96
CA LEU A 72 10.10 0.63 1.67
C LEU A 72 9.33 -0.69 1.84
N ALA A 73 9.84 -1.62 2.65
CA ALA A 73 9.18 -2.89 2.93
C ALA A 73 7.85 -2.72 3.69
N ALA A 74 7.74 -1.72 4.56
CA ALA A 74 6.51 -1.42 5.29
C ALA A 74 5.43 -0.72 4.45
N LEU A 75 5.84 0.02 3.42
CA LEU A 75 4.93 0.72 2.49
C LEU A 75 4.51 -0.13 1.30
N ALA A 76 5.20 -1.24 1.03
CA ALA A 76 4.80 -2.21 0.02
C ALA A 76 3.66 -3.10 0.54
N PRO A 77 2.71 -3.51 -0.32
CA PRO A 77 1.73 -4.53 0.03
C PRO A 77 2.44 -5.87 0.30
N ASP A 78 1.88 -6.67 1.22
CA ASP A 78 2.42 -8.01 1.50
C ASP A 78 1.97 -9.05 0.48
N ASP A 79 2.63 -10.21 0.46
CA ASP A 79 2.37 -11.23 -0.56
C ASP A 79 0.94 -11.80 -0.46
N ALA A 80 0.37 -11.88 0.74
CA ALA A 80 -0.99 -12.37 0.91
C ALA A 80 -2.02 -11.38 0.36
N GLU A 81 -1.81 -10.08 0.58
CA GLU A 81 -2.61 -9.00 -0.01
C GLU A 81 -2.55 -9.03 -1.54
N ILE A 82 -1.35 -9.25 -2.11
CA ILE A 82 -1.13 -9.32 -3.55
C ILE A 82 -1.80 -10.54 -4.16
N GLU A 83 -1.61 -11.73 -3.58
CA GLU A 83 -2.21 -12.98 -4.06
C GLU A 83 -3.73 -12.93 -4.00
N ARG A 84 -4.28 -12.36 -2.92
CA ARG A 84 -5.73 -12.17 -2.80
C ARG A 84 -6.25 -11.18 -3.83
N ALA A 85 -5.57 -10.05 -4.03
CA ALA A 85 -5.93 -9.10 -5.06
C ALA A 85 -5.91 -9.73 -6.46
N GLY A 86 -4.90 -10.56 -6.75
CA GLY A 86 -4.80 -11.34 -7.99
C GLY A 86 -6.04 -12.21 -8.22
N ARG A 87 -6.38 -13.06 -7.24
CA ARG A 87 -7.55 -13.95 -7.34
C ARG A 87 -8.86 -13.20 -7.55
N ILE A 88 -9.10 -12.13 -6.78
CA ILE A 88 -10.34 -11.34 -6.89
C ILE A 88 -10.44 -10.68 -8.25
N ILE A 89 -9.37 -10.06 -8.75
CA ILE A 89 -9.39 -9.39 -10.05
C ILE A 89 -9.57 -10.41 -11.19
N SER A 90 -8.89 -11.54 -11.13
CA SER A 90 -9.06 -12.63 -12.11
C SER A 90 -10.49 -13.16 -12.14
N ALA A 91 -11.09 -13.43 -10.97
CA ALA A 91 -12.48 -13.86 -10.87
C ALA A 91 -13.46 -12.79 -11.36
N ALA A 92 -13.20 -11.51 -11.05
CA ALA A 92 -13.98 -10.39 -11.56
C ALA A 92 -13.94 -10.32 -13.09
N VAL A 93 -12.77 -10.53 -13.71
CA VAL A 93 -12.63 -10.56 -15.17
C VAL A 93 -13.39 -11.73 -15.78
N THR A 94 -13.31 -12.93 -15.19
CA THR A 94 -14.11 -14.09 -15.65
C THR A 94 -15.61 -13.85 -15.55
N ALA A 95 -16.05 -13.09 -14.54
CA ALA A 95 -17.44 -12.70 -14.36
C ALA A 95 -17.84 -11.44 -15.15
N GLU A 96 -17.01 -10.98 -16.11
CA GLU A 96 -17.27 -9.76 -16.90
C GLU A 96 -17.54 -8.52 -16.03
N TRP A 97 -16.81 -8.42 -14.92
CA TRP A 97 -16.94 -7.40 -13.88
C TRP A 97 -18.31 -7.35 -13.19
N ALA A 98 -19.08 -8.44 -13.24
CA ALA A 98 -20.23 -8.67 -12.38
C ALA A 98 -19.77 -8.96 -10.93
N PRO A 99 -20.67 -8.85 -9.94
CA PRO A 99 -20.35 -9.21 -8.56
C PRO A 99 -19.97 -10.68 -8.41
N ILE A 100 -18.97 -10.96 -7.57
CA ILE A 100 -18.50 -12.32 -7.23
C ILE A 100 -18.61 -12.55 -5.72
N SER A 101 -18.51 -13.81 -5.30
CA SER A 101 -18.29 -14.17 -3.90
C SER A 101 -16.92 -14.83 -3.74
N GLU A 102 -16.11 -14.33 -2.81
CA GLU A 102 -14.85 -14.97 -2.37
C GLU A 102 -14.93 -15.14 -0.85
N ASP A 103 -14.72 -16.36 -0.35
CA ASP A 103 -14.75 -16.67 1.10
C ASP A 103 -16.01 -16.18 1.83
N GLY A 104 -17.16 -16.20 1.15
CA GLY A 104 -18.44 -15.74 1.69
C GLY A 104 -18.60 -14.21 1.72
N VAL A 105 -17.66 -13.45 1.15
CA VAL A 105 -17.72 -11.99 1.03
C VAL A 105 -18.13 -11.61 -0.39
N LEU A 106 -19.12 -10.72 -0.52
CA LEU A 106 -19.52 -10.15 -1.81
C LEU A 106 -18.48 -9.11 -2.25
N HIS A 107 -18.00 -9.26 -3.47
CA HIS A 107 -17.12 -8.30 -4.13
C HIS A 107 -17.77 -7.78 -5.40
N ASP A 108 -17.66 -6.48 -5.61
CA ASP A 108 -18.13 -5.77 -6.79
C ASP A 108 -17.10 -4.73 -7.27
N ARG A 109 -17.48 -3.91 -8.26
CA ARG A 109 -16.63 -2.86 -8.83
C ARG A 109 -16.13 -1.84 -7.80
N ALA A 110 -16.85 -1.58 -6.71
CA ALA A 110 -16.37 -0.70 -5.66
C ALA A 110 -15.18 -1.33 -4.93
N SER A 111 -15.27 -2.61 -4.58
CA SER A 111 -14.16 -3.34 -3.95
C SER A 111 -13.03 -3.71 -4.93
N TYR A 112 -13.33 -3.97 -6.21
CA TYR A 112 -12.30 -4.28 -7.22
C TYR A 112 -11.31 -3.14 -7.38
N ARG A 113 -11.76 -1.88 -7.25
CA ARG A 113 -10.87 -0.70 -7.28
C ARG A 113 -9.79 -0.77 -6.20
N TYR A 114 -10.13 -1.26 -5.00
CA TYR A 114 -9.15 -1.43 -3.93
C TYR A 114 -8.11 -2.51 -4.29
N PHE A 115 -8.55 -3.68 -4.75
CA PHE A 115 -7.62 -4.76 -5.11
C PHE A 115 -6.75 -4.41 -6.32
N TRP A 116 -7.30 -3.64 -7.27
CA TRP A 116 -6.51 -3.08 -8.36
C TRP A 116 -5.39 -2.15 -7.86
N GLN A 117 -5.71 -1.25 -6.92
CA GLN A 117 -4.71 -0.35 -6.32
C GLN A 117 -3.63 -1.12 -5.54
N VAL A 118 -3.96 -2.26 -4.92
CA VAL A 118 -2.97 -3.15 -4.29
C VAL A 118 -1.99 -3.69 -5.34
N LEU A 119 -2.49 -4.17 -6.49
CA LEU A 119 -1.64 -4.67 -7.59
C LEU A 119 -0.79 -3.55 -8.21
N GLU A 120 -1.35 -2.35 -8.42
CA GLU A 120 -0.60 -1.18 -8.90
C GLU A 120 0.54 -0.83 -7.95
N ARG A 121 0.28 -0.78 -6.64
CA ARG A 121 1.32 -0.53 -5.62
C ARG A 121 2.37 -1.63 -5.58
N ALA A 122 1.94 -2.89 -5.70
CA ALA A 122 2.86 -4.02 -5.76
C ALA A 122 3.83 -3.88 -6.94
N HIS A 123 3.31 -3.53 -8.12
CA HIS A 123 4.11 -3.32 -9.33
C HIS A 123 5.09 -2.14 -9.16
N GLN A 124 4.59 -0.99 -8.68
CA GLN A 124 5.42 0.22 -8.45
C GLN A 124 6.53 0.01 -7.41
N THR A 125 6.33 -0.91 -6.46
CA THR A 125 7.31 -1.23 -5.41
C THR A 125 8.19 -2.44 -5.75
N GLY A 126 8.07 -3.00 -6.96
CA GLY A 126 8.88 -4.13 -7.43
C GLY A 126 8.54 -5.47 -6.76
N ARG A 127 7.33 -5.61 -6.20
CA ARG A 127 6.82 -6.90 -5.70
C ARG A 127 6.42 -7.78 -6.87
N ALA A 128 6.47 -9.09 -6.67
CA ALA A 128 6.05 -10.05 -7.69
C ALA A 128 4.54 -9.91 -7.95
N ILE A 129 4.16 -9.82 -9.22
CA ILE A 129 2.75 -9.79 -9.63
C ILE A 129 2.31 -11.21 -10.03
N PRO A 130 1.15 -11.70 -9.53
CA PRO A 130 0.61 -13.02 -9.88
C PRO A 130 0.43 -13.17 -11.40
N LEU A 131 0.62 -14.39 -11.92
CA LEU A 131 0.72 -14.65 -13.36
C LEU A 131 -0.57 -14.31 -14.13
N ASP A 132 -1.70 -14.61 -13.52
CA ASP A 132 -3.06 -14.38 -14.02
C ASP A 132 -3.35 -12.89 -14.28
N VAL A 133 -2.82 -12.00 -13.43
CA VAL A 133 -2.98 -10.55 -13.54
C VAL A 133 -1.79 -9.82 -14.17
N ARG A 134 -0.68 -10.53 -14.42
CA ARG A 134 0.56 -9.91 -14.90
C ARG A 134 0.41 -9.19 -16.23
N GLN A 135 -0.43 -9.70 -17.13
CA GLN A 135 -0.65 -9.13 -18.46
C GLN A 135 -1.03 -7.64 -18.45
N TRP A 136 -1.70 -7.18 -17.39
CA TRP A 136 -2.11 -5.78 -17.25
C TRP A 136 -1.00 -4.84 -16.76
N PHE A 137 0.14 -5.38 -16.32
CA PHE A 137 1.28 -4.64 -15.79
C PHE A 137 2.56 -4.83 -16.60
N VAL A 138 2.49 -5.53 -17.74
CA VAL A 138 3.58 -5.57 -18.71
C VAL A 138 3.54 -4.29 -19.52
N THR A 139 4.54 -3.42 -19.34
CA THR A 139 4.82 -2.35 -20.29
C THR A 139 5.14 -2.98 -21.64
N GLY A 140 4.36 -2.67 -22.67
CA GLY A 140 4.59 -3.16 -24.03
C GLY A 140 6.05 -2.93 -24.44
N GLY A 141 6.83 -3.99 -24.48
CA GLY A 141 8.14 -4.00 -25.11
C GLY A 141 7.92 -3.94 -26.62
N GLY A 142 8.11 -2.75 -27.20
CA GLY A 142 8.40 -2.50 -28.61
C GLY A 142 7.56 -3.25 -29.65
N ALA A 143 6.69 -2.51 -30.34
CA ALA A 143 6.53 -2.77 -31.77
C ALA A 143 7.92 -2.63 -32.41
N ALA A 144 8.60 -3.77 -32.62
CA ALA A 144 9.76 -3.84 -33.48
C ALA A 144 9.25 -3.65 -34.92
N GLU A 145 9.76 -2.60 -35.56
CA GLU A 145 9.57 -2.27 -36.96
C GLU A 145 9.80 -3.50 -37.85
N ALA A 146 8.86 -3.73 -38.77
CA ALA A 146 9.02 -4.56 -39.96
C ALA A 146 9.02 -3.64 -41.19
#